data_AF-A0A2L2YG98-F1
#
_entry.id   AF-A0A2L2YG98-F1
#
_cell.length_a   1.000
_cell.length_b   1.000
_cell.length_c   1.000
_cell.angle_alpha   90.00
_cell.angle_beta   90.00
_cell.angle_gamma   90.00
#
_symmetry.space_group_name_H-M   'P 1'
#
loop_
_entity.id
_entity.type
_entity.pdbx_description
1 polymer ?
#
loop_
_entity_poly.entity_id
_entity_poly.type
_entity_poly.pdbx_seq_one_letter_code
_entity_poly.pdbx_strand_id
1 'polypeptide(L)'
;QLIAAQNASKILSRERCPPIDAMIATGVVPILVQFLLYHDNVPLQLEACSALAKITSGSFAQRRIVVEAGAVPYFTSLLSSPCANVAEQAVW
;
A
#
# COMPACT_ATOMS: atom_id res chain seq x y z
N GLN A 1 -27.74 -11.92 -24.79
CA GLN A 1 -27.37 -12.16 -23.37
C GLN A 1 -25.86 -12.03 -23.13
N LEU A 2 -24.99 -12.57 -24.00
CA LEU A 2 -23.52 -12.43 -23.89
C LEU A 2 -23.02 -10.96 -23.94
N ILE A 3 -23.59 -10.14 -24.82
CA ILE A 3 -23.17 -8.73 -24.99
C ILE A 3 -23.51 -7.88 -23.75
N ALA A 4 -24.63 -8.16 -23.07
CA ALA A 4 -25.00 -7.47 -21.84
C ALA A 4 -24.02 -7.81 -20.70
N ALA A 5 -23.58 -9.07 -20.60
CA ALA A 5 -22.57 -9.50 -19.64
C ALA A 5 -21.19 -8.91 -19.94
N GLN A 6 -20.80 -8.81 -21.21
CA GLN A 6 -19.55 -8.16 -21.63
C GLN A 6 -19.56 -6.65 -21.34
N ASN A 7 -20.68 -5.97 -21.61
CA ASN A 7 -20.85 -4.56 -21.29
C ASN A 7 -20.88 -4.31 -19.77
N ALA A 8 -21.55 -5.17 -19.01
CA ALA A 8 -21.52 -5.11 -17.55
C ALA A 8 -20.10 -5.32 -17.00
N SER A 9 -19.34 -6.29 -17.52
CA SER A 9 -17.94 -6.51 -17.14
C SER A 9 -17.06 -5.29 -17.45
N LYS A 10 -17.30 -4.62 -18.59
CA LYS A 10 -16.57 -3.42 -19.03
C LYS A 10 -16.93 -2.16 -18.20
N ILE A 11 -18.16 -2.06 -17.72
CA ILE A 11 -18.62 -1.01 -16.80
C ILE A 11 -18.07 -1.26 -15.39
N LEU A 12 -18.14 -2.50 -14.91
CA LEU A 12 -17.59 -2.91 -13.62
C LEU A 12 -16.06 -2.87 -13.56
N SER A 13 -15.36 -2.86 -14.70
CA SER A 13 -13.92 -2.59 -14.77
C SER A 13 -13.57 -1.10 -14.73
N ARG A 14 -14.56 -0.21 -14.86
CA ARG A 14 -14.36 1.24 -14.93
C ARG A 14 -14.24 1.90 -13.54
N GLU A 15 -14.62 1.18 -12.47
CA GLU A 15 -14.42 1.56 -11.06
C GLU A 15 -13.31 0.72 -10.36
N ARG A 16 -12.39 0.09 -11.11
CA ARG A 16 -11.38 -0.84 -10.56
C ARG A 16 -10.03 -0.24 -10.17
N CYS A 17 -9.97 1.06 -9.90
CA CYS A 17 -8.79 1.63 -9.28
C CYS A 17 -9.25 2.46 -8.09
N PRO A 18 -8.96 2.08 -6.82
CA PRO A 18 -8.95 3.08 -5.76
C PRO A 18 -8.12 4.26 -6.26
N PRO A 19 -8.52 5.51 -6.02
CA PRO A 19 -7.80 6.66 -6.54
C PRO A 19 -6.54 6.84 -5.71
N ILE A 20 -5.54 5.95 -5.92
CA ILE A 20 -4.25 5.92 -5.23
C ILE A 20 -3.62 7.30 -5.30
N ASP A 21 -3.69 7.95 -6.48
CA ASP A 21 -3.20 9.32 -6.65
C ASP A 21 -3.96 10.34 -5.79
N ALA A 22 -5.28 10.19 -5.62
CA ALA A 22 -6.04 11.07 -4.72
C ALA A 22 -5.69 10.82 -3.25
N MET A 23 -5.47 9.56 -2.85
CA MET A 23 -5.00 9.23 -1.50
C MET A 23 -3.60 9.77 -1.23
N ILE A 24 -2.69 9.65 -2.21
CA ILE A 24 -1.36 10.25 -2.12
C ILE A 24 -1.48 11.76 -1.99
N ALA A 25 -2.38 12.40 -2.75
CA ALA A 25 -2.63 13.84 -2.70
C ALA A 25 -3.18 14.32 -1.36
N THR A 26 -3.78 13.45 -0.52
CA THR A 26 -4.16 13.83 0.85
C THR A 26 -2.98 13.87 1.82
N GLY A 27 -1.78 13.48 1.39
CA GLY A 27 -0.61 13.40 2.27
C GLY A 27 -0.62 12.17 3.17
N VAL A 28 -1.30 11.08 2.77
CA VAL A 28 -1.39 9.87 3.59
C VAL A 28 -0.07 9.12 3.71
N VAL A 29 0.84 9.24 2.73
CA VAL A 29 2.06 8.41 2.66
C VAL A 29 2.98 8.60 3.87
N PRO A 30 3.34 9.83 4.29
CA PRO A 30 4.12 10.03 5.51
C PRO A 30 3.48 9.45 6.77
N ILE A 31 2.14 9.48 6.85
CA ILE A 31 1.39 8.93 8.00
C ILE A 31 1.50 7.40 8.03
N LEU A 32 1.34 6.74 6.88
CA LEU A 32 1.52 5.29 6.76
C LEU A 32 2.96 4.88 7.10
N VAL A 33 3.96 5.66 6.67
CA VAL A 33 5.36 5.41 7.04
C VAL A 33 5.55 5.53 8.55
N GLN A 34 4.94 6.52 9.20
CA GLN A 34 5.00 6.67 10.65
C GLN A 34 4.36 5.47 11.37
N PHE A 35 3.27 4.93 10.85
CA PHE A 35 2.60 3.75 11.41
C PHE A 35 3.47 2.48 11.42
N LEU A 36 4.49 2.40 10.55
CA LEU A 36 5.48 1.31 10.59
C LEU A 36 6.28 1.29 11.91
N LEU A 37 6.35 2.40 12.66
CA LEU A 37 7.08 2.49 13.93
C LEU A 37 6.28 2.06 15.16
N TYR A 38 4.99 1.77 15.02
CA TYR A 38 4.10 1.43 16.15
C TYR A 38 4.21 -0.07 16.48
N HIS A 39 5.35 -0.49 17.02
CA HIS A 39 5.66 -1.90 17.33
C HIS A 39 4.69 -2.54 18.34
N ASP A 40 4.04 -1.71 19.15
CA ASP A 40 3.02 -2.04 20.12
C ASP A 40 1.61 -2.20 19.49
N ASN A 41 1.46 -1.91 18.19
CA ASN A 41 0.22 -2.10 17.43
C ASN A 41 0.45 -2.82 16.09
N VAL A 42 0.65 -4.14 16.19
CA VAL A 42 0.88 -5.02 15.02
C VAL A 42 -0.22 -4.91 13.94
N PRO A 43 -1.53 -4.90 14.27
CA PRO A 43 -2.57 -4.72 13.25
C PRO A 43 -2.41 -3.43 12.45
N LEU A 44 -2.06 -2.32 13.11
CA LEU A 44 -1.81 -1.04 12.44
C LEU A 44 -0.59 -1.11 11.52
N GLN A 45 0.51 -1.73 11.97
CA GLN A 45 1.70 -1.93 11.14
C GLN A 45 1.40 -2.76 9.88
N LEU A 46 0.61 -3.82 10.00
CA LEU A 46 0.23 -4.67 8.87
C LEU A 46 -0.62 -3.91 7.85
N GLU A 47 -1.61 -3.14 8.29
CA GLU A 47 -2.43 -2.32 7.40
C GLU A 47 -1.61 -1.21 6.73
N ALA A 48 -0.70 -0.58 7.46
CA ALA A 48 0.22 0.41 6.91
C ALA A 48 1.15 -0.19 5.85
N CYS A 49 1.73 -1.35 6.14
CA CYS A 49 2.58 -2.09 5.20
C CYS A 49 1.81 -2.49 3.95
N SER A 50 0.60 -3.04 4.10
CA SER A 50 -0.29 -3.41 2.99
C SER A 50 -0.68 -2.20 2.13
N ALA A 51 -0.96 -1.05 2.74
CA ALA A 51 -1.29 0.18 2.03
C ALA A 51 -0.09 0.70 1.24
N LEU A 52 1.11 0.70 1.83
CA LEU A 52 2.33 1.12 1.15
C LEU A 52 2.69 0.16 -0.01
N ALA A 53 2.53 -1.15 0.17
CA ALA A 53 2.73 -2.15 -0.88
C ALA A 53 1.78 -1.94 -2.07
N LYS A 54 0.51 -1.58 -1.82
CA LYS A 54 -0.44 -1.23 -2.87
C LYS A 54 0.00 0.02 -3.64
N ILE A 55 0.53 1.04 -2.94
CA ILE A 55 1.05 2.26 -3.58
C ILE A 55 2.29 1.95 -4.43
N THR A 56 3.24 1.16 -3.91
CA THR A 56 4.46 0.80 -4.63
C THR A 56 4.21 -0.15 -5.80
N SER A 57 3.12 -0.92 -5.80
CA SER A 57 2.73 -1.77 -6.93
C SER A 57 2.32 -1.01 -8.20
N GLY A 58 2.10 0.30 -8.09
CA GLY A 58 1.68 1.13 -9.21
C GLY A 58 2.81 1.82 -9.98
N SER A 59 2.59 3.09 -10.35
CA SER A 59 3.47 3.82 -11.26
C SER A 59 4.85 4.14 -10.65
N PHE A 60 5.82 4.53 -11.50
CA PHE A 60 7.12 5.00 -11.01
C PHE A 60 7.00 6.22 -10.10
N ALA A 61 6.07 7.15 -10.40
CA ALA A 61 5.81 8.31 -9.57
C ALA A 61 5.31 7.91 -8.17
N GLN A 62 4.39 6.94 -8.10
CA GLN A 62 3.86 6.43 -6.83
C GLN A 62 4.95 5.75 -5.99
N ARG A 63 5.79 4.92 -6.61
CA ARG A 63 6.97 4.32 -5.96
C ARG A 63 7.93 5.37 -5.41
N ARG A 64 8.24 6.38 -6.22
CA ARG A 64 9.15 7.46 -5.85
C ARG A 64 8.66 8.21 -4.60
N ILE A 65 7.36 8.45 -4.49
CA ILE A 65 6.78 9.13 -3.32
C ILE A 65 6.98 8.33 -2.04
N VAL A 66 6.82 7.00 -2.08
CA VAL A 66 7.07 6.13 -0.92
C VAL A 66 8.54 6.14 -0.50
N VAL A 67 9.45 6.15 -1.48
CA VAL A 67 10.90 6.25 -1.22
C VAL A 67 11.26 7.62 -0.63
N GLU A 68 10.75 8.70 -1.21
CA GLU A 68 10.98 10.07 -0.74
C GLU A 68 10.34 10.33 0.64
N ALA A 69 9.28 9.61 0.99
CA ALA A 69 8.72 9.60 2.34
C ALA A 69 9.58 8.84 3.37
N GLY A 70 10.70 8.23 2.96
CA GLY A 70 11.64 7.57 3.86
C GLY A 70 11.20 6.19 4.33
N ALA A 71 10.36 5.48 3.57
CA ALA A 71 9.83 4.17 3.99
C ALA A 71 10.92 3.06 4.06
N VAL A 72 11.98 3.16 3.25
CA VAL A 72 12.95 2.07 3.03
C VAL A 72 13.67 1.61 4.32
N PRO A 73 14.25 2.51 5.15
CA PRO A 73 14.87 2.09 6.41
C PRO A 73 13.91 1.37 7.36
N TYR A 74 12.64 1.76 7.36
CA TYR A 74 11.63 1.14 8.23
C TYR A 74 11.26 -0.26 7.74
N PHE A 75 11.09 -0.47 6.43
CA PHE A 75 10.90 -1.82 5.88
C PHE A 75 12.06 -2.74 6.23
N THR A 76 13.31 -2.28 6.09
CA THR A 76 14.47 -3.08 6.51
C THR A 76 14.48 -3.40 8.00
N SER A 77 14.00 -2.49 8.85
CA SER A 77 13.87 -2.76 10.29
C SER A 77 12.79 -3.80 10.59
N LEU A 78 11.67 -3.78 9.85
CA LEU A 78 10.56 -4.71 10.03
C LEU A 78 10.91 -6.16 9.64
N LEU A 79 11.92 -6.36 8.78
CA LEU A 79 12.46 -7.69 8.49
C LEU A 79 13.03 -8.40 9.73
N SER A 80 13.44 -7.63 10.74
CA SER A 80 13.91 -8.16 12.03
C SER A 80 12.81 -8.24 13.09
N SER A 81 11.54 -8.05 12.69
CA SER A 81 10.40 -8.09 13.62
C SER A 81 10.23 -9.49 14.23
N PRO A 82 9.94 -9.61 15.54
CA PRO A 82 9.57 -10.89 16.15
C PRO A 82 8.22 -11.42 15.61
N CYS A 83 7.43 -10.57 14.96
CA CYS A 83 6.17 -10.95 14.33
C CYS A 83 6.41 -11.37 12.87
N ALA A 84 6.37 -12.67 12.60
CA ALA A 84 6.61 -13.24 11.27
C ALA A 84 5.74 -12.61 10.18
N ASN A 85 4.45 -12.36 10.46
CA ASN A 85 3.53 -11.73 9.49
C ASN A 85 3.97 -10.31 9.08
N VAL A 86 4.56 -9.56 10.02
CA VAL A 86 5.05 -8.21 9.75
C VAL A 86 6.33 -8.27 8.91
N ALA A 87 7.24 -9.19 9.25
CA ALA A 87 8.45 -9.42 8.47
C ALA A 87 8.13 -9.89 7.05
N GLU A 88 7.15 -10.80 6.87
CA GLU A 88 6.69 -11.27 5.56
C GLU A 88 6.11 -10.13 4.72
N GLN A 89 5.26 -9.29 5.31
CA GLN A 89 4.69 -8.13 4.61
C GLN A 89 5.75 -7.09 4.24
N ALA A 90 6.81 -6.94 5.03
CA ALA A 90 7.89 -6.01 4.73
C ALA A 90 8.82 -6.47 3.58
N VAL A 91 8.80 -7.75 3.21
CA VAL A 91 9.54 -8.30 2.06
C VAL A 91 8.83 -8.05 0.74
N TRP A 92 7.49 -8.02 0.75
CA TRP A 92 6.64 -7.87 -0.44
C TRP A 92 6.71 -6.47 -1.05
#